data_AF-B5CP18-F1
#
_entry.id   AF-B5CP18-F1
#
_cell.length_a   1.000
_cell.length_b   1.000
_cell.length_c   1.000
_cell.angle_alpha   90.00
_cell.angle_beta   90.00
_cell.angle_gamma   90.00
#
_symmetry.space_group_name_H-M   'P 1'
#
loop_
_entity.id
_entity.type
_entity.pdbx_description
1 polymer ?
#
loop_
_entity_poly.entity_id
_entity_poly.type
_entity_poly.pdbx_seq_one_letter_code
_entity_poly.pdbx_strand_id
1 'polypeptide(L)'
;MKGVEYFMKLPDQLKDIVYRLLQEPTLDNFRNFLKGQTGEHNSIDFKEKWIEPTKLVKEMLAIANSGGGIIIFGVKEKEDKSFSYDGIEEIVDKAKISNDIKNYISTELKYEVYDFVYDSSEYEKLQNHKYQMMVIKDCPRFIPFMSMKESTNLKKNRIYIRRGTSCEEATSEEITDIIKRRMNAEYPDSGKTLNLDEHLEQLKTLYSKISPTNEYYQGGIGNSLLKLTEVIKAVSAGEWISEDNPLYPEEDYEEFIARMIDEKKWKIERELDLI
;
A
#
# COMPACT_ATOMS: atom_id res chain seq x y z
N MET A 1 -2.95 -15.55 -6.73
CA MET A 1 -3.88 -14.48 -7.20
C MET A 1 -4.56 -13.87 -5.99
N LYS A 2 -3.97 -12.80 -5.43
CA LYS A 2 -4.52 -11.88 -4.41
C LYS A 2 -3.35 -10.98 -4.03
N GLY A 3 -3.34 -9.73 -4.47
CA GLY A 3 -2.26 -8.80 -4.12
C GLY A 3 -1.95 -7.70 -5.11
N VAL A 4 -2.88 -7.28 -5.99
CA VAL A 4 -2.63 -6.11 -6.87
C VAL A 4 -3.97 -5.47 -7.28
N GLU A 5 -4.82 -5.09 -6.33
CA GLU A 5 -6.13 -4.46 -6.62
C GLU A 5 -6.27 -3.03 -6.08
N TYR A 6 -5.20 -2.25 -6.05
CA TYR A 6 -5.33 -0.79 -5.88
C TYR A 6 -4.27 -0.08 -6.71
N PHE A 7 -4.50 0.03 -8.00
CA PHE A 7 -3.68 0.85 -8.89
C PHE A 7 -4.57 1.84 -9.63
N MET A 8 -4.51 3.10 -9.18
CA MET A 8 -4.93 4.32 -9.87
C MET A 8 -6.41 4.41 -10.30
N LYS A 9 -6.99 5.62 -10.22
CA LYS A 9 -8.33 5.88 -10.79
C LYS A 9 -8.19 6.13 -12.30
N LEU A 10 -8.13 5.04 -13.08
CA LEU A 10 -8.03 5.09 -14.55
C LEU A 10 -9.33 4.58 -15.20
N PRO A 11 -9.69 5.08 -16.42
CA PRO A 11 -10.74 4.46 -17.22
C PRO A 11 -10.42 2.98 -17.51
N ASP A 12 -11.44 2.12 -17.55
CA ASP A 12 -11.26 0.66 -17.67
C ASP A 12 -10.39 0.24 -18.87
N GLN A 13 -10.54 0.91 -20.01
CA GLN A 13 -9.76 0.63 -21.23
C GLN A 13 -8.26 0.95 -21.08
N LEU A 14 -7.91 1.99 -20.31
CA LEU A 14 -6.53 2.37 -20.04
C LEU A 14 -5.91 1.55 -18.90
N LYS A 15 -6.74 1.08 -17.98
CA LYS A 15 -6.32 0.28 -16.82
C LYS A 15 -5.58 -0.98 -17.26
N ASP A 16 -6.07 -1.69 -18.27
CA ASP A 16 -5.45 -2.93 -18.76
C ASP A 16 -4.10 -2.70 -19.45
N ILE A 17 -3.97 -1.57 -20.17
CA ILE A 17 -2.73 -1.21 -20.87
C ILE A 17 -1.68 -0.77 -19.87
N VAL A 18 -2.06 0.08 -18.91
CA VAL A 18 -1.20 0.52 -17.82
C VAL A 18 -0.79 -0.66 -16.94
N TYR A 19 -1.73 -1.54 -16.59
CA TYR A 19 -1.45 -2.72 -15.78
C TYR A 19 -0.40 -3.63 -16.45
N ARG A 20 -0.54 -3.90 -17.76
CA ARG A 20 0.45 -4.68 -18.50
C ARG A 20 1.82 -4.01 -18.51
N LEU A 21 1.87 -2.69 -18.73
CA LEU A 21 3.12 -1.93 -18.68
C LEU A 21 3.79 -1.99 -17.30
N LEU A 22 3.01 -1.91 -16.22
CA LEU A 22 3.52 -1.95 -14.85
C LEU A 22 3.96 -3.35 -14.41
N GLN A 23 3.32 -4.42 -14.90
CA GLN A 23 3.75 -5.79 -14.65
C GLN A 23 5.02 -6.14 -15.44
N GLU A 24 5.06 -5.74 -16.71
CA GLU A 24 6.14 -6.04 -17.64
C GLU A 24 6.53 -4.76 -18.42
N PRO A 25 7.47 -3.95 -17.89
CA PRO A 25 7.89 -2.70 -18.49
C PRO A 25 8.87 -2.96 -19.65
N THR A 26 8.38 -3.59 -20.72
CA THR A 26 9.13 -3.88 -21.95
C THR A 26 8.95 -2.76 -22.98
N LEU A 27 9.85 -2.70 -23.96
CA LEU A 27 9.75 -1.76 -25.09
C LEU A 27 8.42 -1.91 -25.85
N ASP A 28 7.90 -3.13 -25.98
CA ASP A 28 6.63 -3.41 -26.65
C ASP A 28 5.43 -2.92 -25.84
N ASN A 29 5.41 -3.18 -24.54
CA ASN A 29 4.33 -2.73 -23.67
C ASN A 29 4.33 -1.20 -23.53
N PHE A 30 5.50 -0.56 -23.50
CA PHE A 30 5.61 0.91 -23.50
C PHE A 30 5.13 1.50 -24.83
N ARG A 31 5.51 0.91 -25.97
CA ARG A 31 5.00 1.30 -27.29
C ARG A 31 3.48 1.18 -27.38
N ASN A 32 2.92 0.06 -26.90
CA ASN A 32 1.48 -0.16 -26.88
C ASN A 32 0.77 0.84 -25.96
N PHE A 33 1.38 1.16 -24.82
CA PHE A 33 0.91 2.19 -23.92
C PHE A 33 0.81 3.54 -24.63
N LEU A 34 1.87 3.99 -25.32
CA LEU A 34 1.88 5.28 -26.02
C LEU A 34 0.83 5.33 -27.15
N LYS A 35 0.64 4.24 -27.90
CA LYS A 35 -0.38 4.15 -28.96
C LYS A 35 -1.82 4.22 -28.43
N GLY A 36 -2.05 3.70 -27.24
CA GLY A 36 -3.38 3.64 -26.62
C GLY A 36 -3.79 4.90 -25.86
N GLN A 37 -2.94 5.92 -25.79
CA GLN A 37 -3.26 7.16 -25.06
C GLN A 37 -4.24 8.04 -25.82
N THR A 38 -5.22 8.58 -25.10
CA THR A 38 -6.23 9.51 -25.63
C THR A 38 -6.14 10.92 -25.00
N GLY A 39 -5.08 11.19 -24.22
CA GLY A 39 -4.83 12.48 -23.54
C GLY A 39 -4.21 12.30 -22.15
N GLU A 40 -3.89 13.42 -21.49
CA GLU A 40 -3.51 13.44 -20.07
C GLU A 40 -4.63 12.93 -19.15
N HIS A 41 -4.26 12.08 -18.20
CA HIS A 41 -5.12 11.61 -17.12
C HIS A 41 -4.56 12.09 -15.78
N ASN A 42 -5.40 12.23 -14.75
CA ASN A 42 -4.93 12.69 -13.43
C ASN A 42 -3.77 11.86 -12.84
N SER A 43 -3.65 10.60 -13.27
CA SER A 43 -2.61 9.65 -12.85
C SER A 43 -1.51 9.42 -13.90
N ILE A 44 -1.55 10.07 -15.06
CA ILE A 44 -0.54 9.94 -16.12
C ILE A 44 -0.12 11.35 -16.55
N ASP A 45 1.16 11.68 -16.37
CA ASP A 45 1.71 12.99 -16.69
C ASP A 45 2.82 12.84 -17.75
N PHE A 46 2.81 13.69 -18.78
CA PHE A 46 3.83 13.68 -19.84
C PHE A 46 4.74 14.89 -19.74
N LYS A 47 6.05 14.66 -19.84
CA LYS A 47 7.08 15.70 -19.85
C LYS A 47 7.97 15.52 -21.05
N GLU A 48 8.19 16.60 -21.80
CA GLU A 48 9.14 16.63 -22.92
C GLU A 48 10.55 16.26 -22.46
N LYS A 49 10.95 16.71 -21.27
CA LYS A 49 12.27 16.48 -20.68
C LYS A 49 12.20 16.38 -19.16
N TRP A 50 13.28 15.92 -18.55
CA TRP A 50 13.44 15.99 -17.10
C TRP A 50 13.28 17.42 -16.58
N ILE A 51 12.52 17.55 -15.50
CA ILE A 51 12.27 18.81 -14.82
C ILE A 51 13.21 18.97 -13.61
N GLU A 52 13.26 20.18 -13.09
CA GLU A 52 14.07 20.51 -11.91
C GLU A 52 13.65 19.64 -10.70
N PRO A 53 14.61 19.11 -9.91
CA PRO A 53 14.31 18.15 -8.84
C PRO A 53 13.21 18.57 -7.87
N THR A 54 13.14 19.84 -7.46
CA THR A 54 12.12 20.27 -6.50
C THR A 54 10.74 20.43 -7.13
N LYS A 55 10.66 20.74 -8.43
CA LYS A 55 9.41 20.63 -9.20
C LYS A 55 8.95 19.18 -9.34
N LEU A 56 9.89 18.27 -9.64
CA LEU A 56 9.62 16.84 -9.68
C LEU A 56 9.06 16.33 -8.35
N VAL A 57 9.67 16.71 -7.23
CA VAL A 57 9.18 16.33 -5.90
C VAL A 57 7.75 16.82 -5.68
N LYS A 58 7.42 18.05 -6.09
CA LYS A 58 6.05 18.57 -5.96
C LYS A 58 5.05 17.72 -6.74
N GLU A 59 5.38 17.31 -7.97
CA GLU A 59 4.55 16.42 -8.78
C GLU A 59 4.43 15.03 -8.15
N MET A 60 5.53 14.45 -7.68
CA MET A 60 5.55 13.16 -7.00
C MET A 60 4.64 13.15 -5.76
N LEU A 61 4.72 14.19 -4.91
CA LEU A 61 3.87 14.32 -3.72
C LEU A 61 2.40 14.46 -4.10
N ALA A 62 2.10 15.28 -5.11
CA ALA A 62 0.74 15.46 -5.61
C ALA A 62 0.14 14.15 -6.12
N ILE A 63 0.89 13.40 -6.93
CA ILE A 63 0.49 12.11 -7.47
C ILE A 63 0.33 11.06 -6.36
N ALA A 64 1.28 10.99 -5.43
CA ALA A 64 1.25 10.02 -4.34
C ALA A 64 0.01 10.22 -3.44
N ASN A 65 -0.31 11.47 -3.08
CA ASN A 65 -1.49 11.79 -2.27
C ASN A 65 -2.82 11.59 -3.02
N SER A 66 -2.80 11.66 -4.35
CA SER A 66 -3.97 11.42 -5.21
C SER A 66 -4.17 9.95 -5.60
N GLY A 67 -3.27 9.05 -5.18
CA GLY A 67 -3.42 7.60 -5.37
C GLY A 67 -2.46 6.94 -6.34
N GLY A 68 -1.26 7.50 -6.44
CA GLY A 68 -0.23 7.00 -7.35
C GLY A 68 -0.46 7.43 -8.80
N GLY A 69 0.55 7.19 -9.61
CA GLY A 69 0.57 7.61 -11.00
C GLY A 69 1.88 7.31 -11.70
N ILE A 70 1.97 7.75 -12.94
CA ILE A 70 3.12 7.58 -13.80
C ILE A 70 3.49 8.94 -14.39
N ILE A 71 4.78 9.28 -14.38
CA ILE A 71 5.33 10.41 -15.13
C ILE A 71 6.21 9.85 -16.24
N ILE A 72 5.99 10.30 -17.47
CA ILE A 72 6.72 9.85 -18.66
C ILE A 72 7.54 11.00 -19.21
N PHE A 73 8.85 10.78 -19.34
CA PHE A 73 9.80 11.74 -19.88
C PHE A 73 10.15 11.41 -21.34
N GLY A 74 10.24 12.45 -22.18
CA GLY A 74 10.50 12.35 -23.62
C GLY A 74 9.24 12.42 -24.48
N VAL A 75 8.08 12.76 -23.89
CA VAL A 75 6.80 12.86 -24.59
C VAL A 75 6.20 14.23 -24.31
N LYS A 76 5.74 14.90 -25.36
CA LYS A 76 5.11 16.21 -25.26
C LYS A 76 3.68 16.14 -25.79
N GLU A 77 2.73 16.53 -24.96
CA GLU A 77 1.36 16.81 -25.42
C GLU A 77 1.31 18.21 -26.03
N LYS A 78 0.78 18.30 -27.25
CA LYS A 78 0.56 19.56 -27.97
C LYS A 78 -0.82 20.14 -27.63
N GLU A 79 -1.03 21.41 -27.97
CA GLU A 79 -2.31 22.10 -27.74
C GLU A 79 -3.51 21.42 -28.42
N ASP A 80 -3.27 20.68 -29.52
CA ASP A 80 -4.28 19.90 -30.23
C ASP A 80 -4.53 18.50 -29.63
N LYS A 81 -3.96 18.21 -28.45
CA LYS A 81 -3.97 16.91 -27.76
C LYS A 81 -3.27 15.79 -28.53
N SER A 82 -2.51 16.12 -29.57
CA SER A 82 -1.61 15.17 -30.20
C SER A 82 -0.29 15.07 -29.42
N PHE A 83 0.38 13.92 -29.53
CA PHE A 83 1.65 13.69 -28.86
C PHE A 83 2.83 13.79 -29.85
N SER A 84 3.91 14.47 -29.46
CA SER A 84 5.24 14.27 -30.03
C SER A 84 6.10 13.41 -29.12
N TYR A 85 6.90 12.55 -29.76
CA TYR A 85 7.69 11.52 -29.10
C TYR A 85 9.18 11.84 -29.26
N ASP A 86 9.58 13.05 -28.90
CA ASP A 86 10.91 13.59 -29.19
C ASP A 86 12.03 12.92 -28.37
N GLY A 87 11.67 12.17 -27.33
CA GLY A 87 12.60 11.49 -26.45
C GLY A 87 13.39 12.45 -25.55
N ILE A 88 14.23 11.88 -24.69
CA ILE A 88 15.21 12.60 -23.90
C ILE A 88 16.62 12.40 -24.48
N GLU A 89 17.48 13.41 -24.33
CA GLU A 89 18.87 13.37 -24.83
C GLU A 89 19.66 12.21 -24.19
N GLU A 90 19.53 12.07 -22.87
CA GLU A 90 20.23 11.09 -22.07
C GLU A 90 19.32 10.46 -21.00
N ILE A 91 19.58 9.19 -20.70
CA ILE A 91 18.99 8.50 -19.56
C ILE A 91 19.64 9.07 -18.30
N VAL A 92 18.83 9.59 -17.39
CA VAL A 92 19.32 10.06 -16.09
C VAL A 92 19.48 8.87 -15.15
N ASP A 93 20.64 8.76 -14.52
CA ASP A 93 20.94 7.69 -13.58
C ASP A 93 19.99 7.68 -12.36
N LYS A 94 19.53 6.49 -11.98
CA LYS A 94 18.54 6.30 -10.90
C LYS A 94 19.08 6.71 -9.53
N ALA A 95 20.37 6.51 -9.28
CA ALA A 95 21.00 6.93 -8.02
C ALA A 95 21.15 8.46 -7.98
N LYS A 96 21.43 9.11 -9.12
CA LYS A 96 21.38 10.57 -9.23
C LYS A 96 19.99 11.11 -8.89
N ILE A 97 18.94 10.58 -9.54
CA ILE A 97 17.54 10.97 -9.26
C ILE A 97 17.22 10.81 -7.77
N SER A 98 17.57 9.66 -7.18
CA SER A 98 17.33 9.40 -5.76
C SER A 98 18.07 10.38 -4.85
N ASN A 99 19.33 10.67 -5.14
CA ASN A 99 20.13 11.62 -4.35
C ASN A 99 19.59 13.05 -4.41
N ASP A 100 19.06 13.46 -5.56
CA ASP A 100 18.51 14.80 -5.77
C ASP A 100 17.19 15.01 -5.00
N ILE A 101 16.37 13.96 -4.83
CA ILE A 101 15.05 14.08 -4.21
C ILE A 101 14.93 13.57 -2.76
N LYS A 102 15.84 12.70 -2.29
CA LYS A 102 15.72 11.99 -0.99
C LYS A 102 15.53 12.90 0.23
N ASN A 103 16.05 14.12 0.18
CA ASN A 103 15.95 15.07 1.30
C ASN A 103 14.61 15.82 1.35
N TYR A 104 13.76 15.65 0.32
CA TYR A 104 12.50 16.37 0.18
C TYR A 104 11.26 15.48 0.37
N ILE A 105 11.42 14.15 0.30
CA ILE A 105 10.32 13.17 0.37
C ILE A 105 10.55 12.14 1.48
N SER A 106 9.46 11.59 2.03
CA SER A 106 9.50 10.48 2.99
C SER A 106 10.04 9.20 2.36
N THR A 107 10.77 8.41 3.15
CA THR A 107 11.23 7.05 2.77
C THR A 107 10.07 6.08 2.52
N GLU A 108 8.87 6.39 3.00
CA GLU A 108 7.66 5.61 2.76
C GLU A 108 7.04 5.86 1.38
N LEU A 109 7.40 6.96 0.70
CA LEU A 109 6.98 7.20 -0.68
C LEU A 109 7.81 6.29 -1.60
N LYS A 110 7.15 5.26 -2.15
CA LYS A 110 7.80 4.29 -3.04
C LYS A 110 7.62 4.70 -4.50
N TYR A 111 8.72 4.70 -5.24
CA TYR A 111 8.73 4.96 -6.67
C TYR A 111 9.76 4.07 -7.38
N GLU A 112 9.57 3.86 -8.68
CA GLU A 112 10.46 3.10 -9.56
C GLU A 112 10.70 3.89 -10.84
N VAL A 113 11.90 3.75 -11.42
CA VAL A 113 12.26 4.39 -12.69
C VAL A 113 12.65 3.32 -13.69
N TYR A 114 12.04 3.39 -14.87
CA TYR A 114 12.24 2.48 -15.99
C TYR A 114 12.82 3.23 -17.18
N ASP A 115 13.74 2.58 -17.88
CA ASP A 115 14.48 3.16 -19.00
C ASP A 115 14.07 2.43 -20.28
N PHE A 116 13.72 3.18 -21.32
CA PHE A 116 13.31 2.63 -22.62
C PHE A 116 14.18 3.24 -23.70
N VAL A 117 15.03 2.42 -24.32
CA VAL A 117 15.94 2.82 -25.40
C VAL A 117 15.53 2.10 -26.67
N TYR A 118 15.20 2.86 -27.71
CA TYR A 118 14.80 2.33 -29.01
C TYR A 118 15.92 2.53 -30.04
N ASP A 119 16.86 1.58 -30.13
CA ASP A 119 17.94 1.63 -31.12
C ASP A 119 17.42 1.39 -32.55
N SER A 120 16.52 0.42 -32.69
CA SER A 120 15.76 0.17 -33.91
C SER A 120 14.34 -0.19 -33.52
N SER A 121 13.36 0.53 -34.06
CA SER A 121 11.95 0.26 -33.79
C SER A 121 11.18 0.15 -35.08
N GLU A 122 10.30 -0.84 -35.18
CA GLU A 122 9.31 -0.93 -36.27
C GLU A 122 8.38 0.28 -36.34
N TYR A 123 8.30 1.04 -35.24
CA TYR A 123 7.55 2.28 -35.18
C TYR A 123 8.50 3.47 -35.34
N GLU A 124 8.60 3.99 -36.57
CA GLU A 124 9.56 5.02 -36.96
C GLU A 124 9.62 6.23 -36.01
N LYS A 125 8.49 6.60 -35.38
CA LYS A 125 8.40 7.74 -34.47
C LYS A 125 9.19 7.58 -33.16
N LEU A 126 9.53 6.35 -32.76
CA LEU A 126 10.31 6.10 -31.54
C LEU A 126 11.77 5.76 -31.85
N GLN A 127 12.14 5.66 -33.12
CA GLN A 127 13.46 5.19 -33.51
C GLN A 127 14.54 6.18 -33.08
N ASN A 128 15.64 5.66 -32.51
CA ASN A 128 16.75 6.42 -31.96
C ASN A 128 16.37 7.35 -30.79
N HIS A 129 15.19 7.16 -30.19
CA HIS A 129 14.76 7.93 -29.03
C HIS A 129 14.89 7.13 -27.74
N LYS A 130 15.10 7.87 -26.65
CA LYS A 130 15.18 7.36 -25.28
C LYS A 130 14.01 7.94 -24.48
N TYR A 131 13.47 7.15 -23.57
CA TYR A 131 12.41 7.58 -22.68
C TYR A 131 12.69 7.06 -21.28
N GLN A 132 12.20 7.76 -20.28
CA GLN A 132 12.17 7.27 -18.91
C GLN A 132 10.77 7.39 -18.34
N MET A 133 10.39 6.41 -17.52
CA MET A 133 9.10 6.38 -16.86
C MET A 133 9.32 6.27 -15.36
N MET A 134 8.76 7.21 -14.61
CA MET A 134 8.71 7.15 -13.15
C MET A 134 7.33 6.67 -12.70
N VAL A 135 7.28 5.55 -11.99
CA VAL A 135 6.07 5.01 -11.40
C VAL A 135 6.04 5.38 -9.93
N ILE A 136 5.04 6.14 -9.51
CA ILE A 136 4.79 6.49 -8.11
C ILE A 136 3.71 5.54 -7.58
N LYS A 137 4.06 4.71 -6.60
CA LYS A 137 3.16 3.68 -6.07
C LYS A 137 2.07 4.29 -5.19
N ASP A 138 0.88 3.74 -5.28
CA ASP A 138 -0.19 4.04 -4.32
C ASP A 138 0.15 3.40 -2.97
N CYS A 139 0.35 4.24 -1.95
CA CYS A 139 0.78 3.83 -0.62
C CYS A 139 -0.21 4.38 0.42
N PRO A 140 -1.49 3.95 0.40
CA PRO A 140 -2.56 4.62 1.13
C PRO A 140 -2.43 4.49 2.65
N ARG A 141 -1.61 3.57 3.17
CA ARG A 141 -1.31 3.48 4.62
C ARG A 141 -0.38 4.59 5.13
N PHE A 142 0.34 5.25 4.22
CA PHE A 142 1.39 6.23 4.58
C PHE A 142 1.04 7.67 4.20
N ILE A 143 -0.10 7.89 3.52
CA ILE A 143 -0.59 9.24 3.23
C ILE A 143 -1.13 9.90 4.52
N PRO A 144 -1.14 11.25 4.61
CA PRO A 144 -0.61 12.21 3.63
C PRO A 144 0.92 12.25 3.60
N PHE A 145 1.49 12.28 2.39
CA PHE A 145 2.89 12.63 2.18
C PHE A 145 3.04 14.16 2.15
N MET A 146 4.06 14.63 2.86
CA MET A 146 4.41 16.05 2.95
C MET A 146 5.84 16.28 2.46
N SER A 147 6.09 17.50 1.99
CA SER A 147 7.44 17.98 1.70
C SER A 147 8.29 18.09 2.98
N MET A 148 9.44 17.43 3.00
CA MET A 148 10.32 17.41 4.19
C MET A 148 11.23 18.64 4.29
N LYS A 149 11.50 19.29 3.17
CA LYS A 149 12.41 20.43 3.07
C LYS A 149 11.83 21.52 2.16
N GLU A 150 12.20 22.77 2.46
CA GLU A 150 11.83 23.93 1.67
C GLU A 150 12.80 24.15 0.50
N SER A 151 12.27 24.64 -0.61
CA SER A 151 12.99 25.12 -1.78
C SER A 151 12.22 26.26 -2.46
N THR A 152 12.78 26.81 -3.53
CA THR A 152 12.11 27.83 -4.36
C THR A 152 10.74 27.39 -4.88
N ASN A 153 10.57 26.11 -5.22
CA ASN A 153 9.33 25.58 -5.82
C ASN A 153 8.52 24.69 -4.86
N LEU A 154 9.00 24.49 -3.64
CA LEU A 154 8.46 23.54 -2.68
C LEU A 154 8.46 24.13 -1.27
N LYS A 155 7.28 24.36 -0.68
CA LYS A 155 7.18 24.81 0.71
C LYS A 155 7.25 23.61 1.64
N LYS A 156 7.93 23.73 2.77
CA LYS A 156 8.04 22.64 3.77
C LYS A 156 6.70 22.34 4.46
N ASN A 157 6.48 21.08 4.84
CA ASN A 157 5.31 20.58 5.56
C ASN A 157 3.97 20.88 4.85
N ARG A 158 3.98 20.93 3.51
CA ARG A 158 2.77 21.10 2.71
C ARG A 158 2.37 19.78 2.06
N ILE A 159 1.06 19.56 2.04
CA ILE A 159 0.43 18.46 1.33
C ILE A 159 0.05 19.00 -0.04
N TYR A 160 0.56 18.36 -1.08
CA TYR A 160 0.22 18.65 -2.46
C TYR A 160 -0.68 17.56 -3.00
N ILE A 161 -1.59 17.91 -3.91
CA ILE A 161 -2.50 16.99 -4.59
C ILE A 161 -2.62 17.35 -6.08
N ARG A 162 -3.09 16.40 -6.89
CA ARG A 162 -3.48 16.65 -8.28
C ARG A 162 -4.89 17.23 -8.34
N ARG A 163 -5.05 18.35 -9.03
CA ARG A 163 -6.36 18.92 -9.41
C ARG A 163 -6.44 18.97 -10.93
N GLY A 164 -6.89 17.88 -11.53
CA GLY A 164 -6.75 17.70 -12.98
C GLY A 164 -5.27 17.51 -13.35
N THR A 165 -4.77 18.38 -14.23
CA THR A 165 -3.37 18.40 -14.70
C THR A 165 -2.47 19.33 -13.88
N SER A 166 -3.01 20.04 -12.89
CA SER A 166 -2.24 20.94 -12.01
C SER A 166 -1.84 20.27 -10.69
N CYS A 167 -0.77 20.79 -10.08
CA CYS A 167 -0.32 20.41 -8.75
C CYS A 167 -0.50 21.57 -7.76
N GLU A 168 -1.42 21.40 -6.81
CA GLU A 168 -1.87 22.44 -5.89
C GLU A 168 -1.73 22.02 -4.42
N GLU A 169 -1.74 23.00 -3.51
CA GLU A 169 -1.78 22.73 -2.08
C GLU A 169 -3.16 22.20 -1.69
N ALA A 170 -3.21 21.13 -0.90
CA ALA A 170 -4.45 20.51 -0.48
C ALA A 170 -5.29 21.44 0.41
N THR A 171 -6.58 21.50 0.13
CA THR A 171 -7.59 22.16 0.95
C THR A 171 -7.98 21.28 2.15
N SER A 172 -8.70 21.85 3.12
CA SER A 172 -9.18 21.09 4.28
C SER A 172 -10.08 19.91 3.91
N GLU A 173 -10.89 20.04 2.87
CA GLU A 173 -11.77 18.96 2.39
C GLU A 173 -10.94 17.82 1.80
N GLU A 174 -9.98 18.13 0.94
CA GLU A 174 -9.09 17.14 0.33
C GLU A 174 -8.20 16.44 1.36
N ILE A 175 -7.74 17.16 2.39
CA ILE A 175 -7.01 16.57 3.53
C ILE A 175 -7.91 15.58 4.27
N THR A 176 -9.18 15.93 4.49
CA THR A 176 -10.14 15.04 5.15
C THR A 176 -10.32 13.75 4.35
N ASP A 177 -10.42 13.84 3.02
CA ASP A 177 -10.56 12.67 2.15
C ASP A 177 -9.29 11.82 2.11
N ILE A 178 -8.10 12.43 2.16
CA ILE A 178 -6.82 11.72 2.29
C ILE A 178 -6.78 10.93 3.61
N ILE A 179 -7.21 11.55 4.72
CA ILE A 179 -7.24 10.90 6.04
C ILE A 179 -8.23 9.72 6.02
N LYS A 180 -9.44 9.90 5.47
CA LYS A 180 -10.42 8.80 5.31
C LYS A 180 -9.83 7.66 4.48
N ARG A 181 -9.15 7.97 3.37
CA ARG A 181 -8.50 6.96 2.53
C ARG A 181 -7.43 6.19 3.30
N ARG A 182 -6.65 6.87 4.13
CA ARG A 182 -5.66 6.23 5.01
C ARG A 182 -6.32 5.29 6.01
N MET A 183 -7.36 5.77 6.70
CA MET A 183 -8.13 4.97 7.63
C MET A 183 -8.68 3.71 6.95
N ASN A 184 -9.26 3.84 5.76
CA ASN A 184 -9.76 2.71 4.98
C ASN A 184 -8.67 1.75 4.48
N ALA A 185 -7.40 2.17 4.44
CA ALA A 185 -6.30 1.27 4.07
C ALA A 185 -5.70 0.56 5.28
N GLU A 186 -5.69 1.21 6.45
CA GLU A 186 -5.26 0.59 7.72
C GLU A 186 -6.35 -0.32 8.30
N TYR A 187 -7.60 0.11 8.19
CA TYR A 187 -8.82 -0.55 8.63
C TYR A 187 -9.78 -0.54 7.45
N PRO A 188 -9.59 -1.43 6.44
CA PRO A 188 -10.56 -1.55 5.37
C PRO A 188 -11.92 -1.76 5.98
N ASP A 189 -12.86 -0.89 5.56
CA ASP A 189 -14.30 -1.13 5.61
C ASP A 189 -14.54 -2.43 4.85
N SER A 190 -14.19 -3.55 5.46
CA SER A 190 -14.29 -4.90 4.93
C SER A 190 -15.76 -5.33 4.82
N GLY A 191 -16.70 -4.40 4.93
CA GLY A 191 -18.13 -4.67 4.95
C GLY A 191 -18.56 -5.57 6.12
N LYS A 192 -17.65 -6.00 6.98
CA LYS A 192 -17.98 -6.50 8.29
C LYS A 192 -17.96 -5.30 9.21
N THR A 193 -19.15 -4.83 9.55
CA THR A 193 -19.35 -4.34 10.92
C THR A 193 -18.58 -5.27 11.85
N LEU A 194 -17.81 -4.73 12.80
CA LEU A 194 -17.28 -5.51 13.91
C LEU A 194 -18.48 -6.21 14.55
N ASN A 195 -18.82 -7.40 14.06
CA ASN A 195 -19.94 -8.16 14.55
C ASN A 195 -19.43 -8.73 15.86
N LEU A 196 -19.81 -8.07 16.93
CA LEU A 196 -19.42 -8.43 18.28
C LEU A 196 -19.67 -9.92 18.51
N ASP A 197 -20.78 -10.45 18.00
CA ASP A 197 -21.12 -11.87 18.11
C ASP A 197 -20.09 -12.75 17.38
N GLU A 198 -19.65 -12.37 16.18
CA GLU A 198 -18.63 -13.12 15.43
C GLU A 198 -17.29 -13.12 16.17
N HIS A 199 -16.91 -11.98 16.75
CA HIS A 199 -15.65 -11.85 17.50
C HIS A 199 -15.69 -12.62 18.83
N LEU A 200 -16.83 -12.58 19.53
CA LEU A 200 -17.04 -13.34 20.76
C LEU A 200 -17.01 -14.85 20.49
N GLU A 201 -17.63 -15.33 19.41
CA GLU A 201 -17.58 -16.74 19.02
C GLU A 201 -16.15 -17.19 18.63
N GLN A 202 -15.41 -16.35 17.89
CA GLN A 202 -14.00 -16.61 17.59
C GLN A 202 -13.16 -16.69 18.86
N LEU A 203 -13.34 -15.75 19.79
CA LEU A 203 -12.62 -15.73 21.06
C LEU A 203 -12.96 -16.94 21.94
N LYS A 204 -14.24 -17.27 22.07
CA LYS A 204 -14.71 -18.47 22.77
C LYS A 204 -14.12 -19.74 22.19
N THR A 205 -14.01 -19.81 20.86
CA THR A 205 -13.31 -20.90 20.17
C THR A 205 -11.85 -20.97 20.62
N LEU A 206 -11.13 -19.86 20.72
CA LEU A 206 -9.73 -19.85 21.17
C LEU A 206 -9.59 -20.33 22.63
N TYR A 207 -10.43 -19.85 23.55
CA TYR A 207 -10.47 -20.34 24.93
C TYR A 207 -10.70 -21.86 25.00
N SER A 208 -11.55 -22.41 24.12
CA SER A 208 -11.79 -23.86 24.07
C SER A 208 -10.60 -24.71 23.56
N LYS A 209 -9.60 -24.09 22.92
CA LYS A 209 -8.45 -24.80 22.32
C LYS A 209 -7.22 -24.82 23.22
N ILE A 210 -7.23 -24.08 24.33
CA ILE A 210 -6.16 -24.11 25.33
C ILE A 210 -6.61 -24.95 26.53
N SER A 211 -5.79 -25.94 26.91
CA SER A 211 -6.09 -26.81 28.04
C SER A 211 -5.56 -26.19 29.34
N PRO A 212 -6.29 -26.31 30.46
CA PRO A 212 -5.86 -25.79 31.76
C PRO A 212 -4.66 -26.57 32.33
N THR A 213 -4.48 -27.81 31.89
CA THR A 213 -3.35 -28.66 32.29
C THR A 213 -2.61 -29.18 31.07
N ASN A 214 -1.30 -29.36 31.22
CA ASN A 214 -0.46 -30.11 30.31
C ASN A 214 -0.33 -31.54 30.86
N GLU A 215 -0.79 -32.52 30.08
CA GLU A 215 -0.58 -33.94 30.38
C GLU A 215 0.65 -34.45 29.64
N TYR A 216 1.60 -35.05 30.35
CA TYR A 216 2.75 -35.70 29.73
C TYR A 216 3.14 -36.99 30.46
N TYR A 217 3.79 -37.90 29.72
CA TYR A 217 4.17 -39.23 30.21
C TYR A 217 5.61 -39.20 30.72
N GLN A 218 5.85 -39.63 31.95
CA GLN A 218 7.20 -39.75 32.50
C GLN A 218 7.62 -41.23 32.56
N GLY A 219 8.38 -41.67 31.53
CA GLY A 219 8.94 -43.02 31.51
C GLY A 219 9.84 -43.31 30.29
N GLY A 220 11.16 -43.32 30.51
CA GLY A 220 12.16 -44.11 29.78
C GLY A 220 12.38 -43.88 28.27
N ILE A 221 13.49 -43.20 27.96
CA ILE A 221 14.17 -43.04 26.65
C ILE A 221 13.45 -42.14 25.63
N GLY A 222 13.74 -40.84 25.73
CA GLY A 222 13.58 -39.85 24.66
C GLY A 222 12.55 -38.76 24.96
N ASN A 223 13.03 -37.56 25.31
CA ASN A 223 12.26 -36.33 25.41
C ASN A 223 11.62 -35.97 24.05
N SER A 224 10.53 -36.64 23.67
CA SER A 224 9.78 -36.32 22.46
C SER A 224 8.34 -36.01 22.82
N LEU A 225 7.99 -34.74 22.61
CA LEU A 225 6.70 -34.11 22.86
C LEU A 225 5.62 -34.72 21.94
N LEU A 226 5.01 -35.83 22.34
CA LEU A 226 3.92 -36.47 21.59
C LEU A 226 2.57 -35.98 22.14
N LYS A 227 1.96 -35.00 21.46
CA LYS A 227 0.52 -34.74 21.59
C LYS A 227 -0.21 -35.87 20.87
N LEU A 228 -0.77 -36.86 21.56
CA LEU A 228 -1.57 -37.89 20.86
C LEU A 228 -2.78 -38.45 21.64
N THR A 229 -3.72 -38.90 20.81
CA THR A 229 -5.13 -39.24 21.00
C THR A 229 -5.42 -40.45 21.90
N GLU A 230 -6.71 -40.60 22.28
CA GLU A 230 -7.27 -41.54 23.28
C GLU A 230 -6.81 -43.01 23.20
N VAL A 231 -6.35 -43.48 22.04
CA VAL A 231 -5.97 -44.88 21.80
C VAL A 231 -4.74 -45.31 22.61
N ILE A 232 -3.86 -44.39 23.02
CA ILE A 232 -2.62 -44.72 23.76
C ILE A 232 -2.84 -44.98 25.25
N LYS A 233 -3.97 -44.52 25.84
CA LYS A 233 -4.26 -44.69 27.28
C LYS A 233 -4.38 -46.15 27.71
N ALA A 234 -4.71 -47.07 26.80
CA ALA A 234 -5.00 -48.46 27.14
C ALA A 234 -3.76 -49.38 27.28
N VAL A 235 -2.56 -48.95 26.87
CA VAL A 235 -1.42 -49.88 26.65
C VAL A 235 -0.15 -49.51 27.42
N SER A 236 -0.11 -48.41 28.19
CA SER A 236 1.11 -47.95 28.87
C SER A 236 1.08 -48.18 30.38
N ALA A 237 2.12 -48.83 30.91
CA ALA A 237 2.34 -49.10 32.33
C ALA A 237 3.25 -48.03 32.97
N GLY A 238 2.82 -46.77 32.96
CA GLY A 238 3.53 -45.68 33.65
C GLY A 238 2.59 -44.61 34.20
N GLU A 239 3.12 -43.76 35.08
CA GLU A 239 2.38 -42.66 35.70
C GLU A 239 2.29 -41.47 34.74
N TRP A 240 1.07 -40.96 34.59
CA TRP A 240 0.78 -39.73 33.86
C TRP A 240 0.91 -38.55 34.82
N ILE A 241 1.67 -37.54 34.43
CA ILE A 241 1.82 -36.31 35.20
C ILE A 241 0.94 -35.24 34.55
N SER A 242 0.10 -34.61 35.38
CA SER A 242 -0.71 -33.46 35.00
C SER A 242 -0.16 -32.25 35.75
N GLU A 243 0.32 -31.26 34.99
CA GLU A 243 0.78 -29.98 35.54
C GLU A 243 -0.09 -28.85 35.00
N ASP A 244 -0.28 -27.80 35.80
CA ASP A 244 -0.98 -26.60 35.35
C ASP A 244 -0.28 -25.99 34.13
N ASN A 245 -1.08 -25.58 33.14
CA ASN A 245 -0.55 -24.97 31.95
C ASN A 245 -0.21 -23.49 32.22
N PRO A 246 1.07 -23.07 32.23
CA PRO A 246 1.45 -21.70 32.55
C PRO A 246 1.01 -20.67 31.48
N LEU A 247 0.54 -21.14 30.33
CA LEU A 247 0.00 -20.29 29.26
C LEU A 247 -1.53 -20.22 29.28
N TYR A 248 -2.20 -20.94 30.20
CA TYR A 248 -3.64 -20.84 30.36
C TYR A 248 -3.98 -19.44 30.90
N PRO A 249 -4.97 -18.72 30.30
CA PRO A 249 -5.35 -17.39 30.77
C PRO A 249 -5.73 -17.39 32.25
N GLU A 250 -5.28 -16.37 32.99
CA GLU A 250 -5.71 -16.15 34.38
C GLU A 250 -7.18 -15.73 34.45
N GLU A 251 -7.63 -14.92 33.49
CA GLU A 251 -9.02 -14.49 33.31
C GLU A 251 -9.77 -15.56 32.49
N ASP A 252 -10.89 -16.06 33.01
CA ASP A 252 -11.76 -16.95 32.24
C ASP A 252 -12.66 -16.19 31.25
N TYR A 253 -13.37 -16.92 30.38
CA TYR A 253 -14.21 -16.29 29.38
C TYR A 253 -15.36 -15.47 29.98
N GLU A 254 -15.95 -15.90 31.11
CA GLU A 254 -17.03 -15.15 31.75
C GLU A 254 -16.51 -13.88 32.43
N GLU A 255 -15.35 -13.96 33.07
CA GLU A 255 -14.65 -12.81 33.66
C GLU A 255 -14.28 -11.77 32.59
N PHE A 256 -13.78 -12.21 31.44
CA PHE A 256 -13.54 -11.34 30.28
C PHE A 256 -14.83 -10.63 29.83
N ILE A 257 -15.94 -11.38 29.71
CA ILE A 257 -17.23 -10.80 29.30
C ILE A 257 -17.72 -9.77 30.32
N ALA A 258 -17.61 -10.06 31.61
CA ALA A 258 -17.99 -9.12 32.67
C ALA A 258 -17.22 -7.80 32.57
N ARG A 259 -15.89 -7.87 32.42
CA ARG A 259 -15.05 -6.68 32.23
C ARG A 259 -15.43 -5.90 30.97
N MET A 260 -15.68 -6.60 29.86
CA MET A 260 -16.09 -5.95 28.61
C MET A 260 -17.45 -5.27 28.69
N ILE A 261 -18.40 -5.81 29.46
CA ILE A 261 -19.70 -5.19 29.72
C ILE A 261 -19.51 -3.84 30.42
N ASP A 262 -18.64 -3.76 31.41
CA ASP A 262 -18.43 -2.53 32.16
C ASP A 262 -17.72 -1.45 31.32
N GLU A 263 -16.71 -1.83 30.55
CA GLU A 263 -16.08 -0.93 29.55
C GLU A 263 -17.09 -0.44 28.50
N LYS A 264 -18.01 -1.33 28.07
CA LYS A 264 -19.04 -0.97 27.09
C LYS A 264 -20.07 -0.02 27.66
N LYS A 265 -20.51 -0.23 28.92
CA LYS A 265 -21.40 0.71 29.64
C LYS A 265 -20.74 2.08 29.75
N TRP A 266 -19.49 2.13 30.21
CA TRP A 266 -18.76 3.38 30.35
C TRP A 266 -18.64 4.15 29.02
N LYS A 267 -18.36 3.44 27.92
CA LYS A 267 -18.33 4.04 26.58
C LYS A 267 -19.70 4.62 26.18
N ILE A 268 -20.79 3.90 26.44
CA ILE A 268 -22.15 4.35 26.13
C ILE A 268 -22.52 5.58 26.97
N GLU A 269 -22.23 5.57 28.26
CA GLU A 269 -22.49 6.71 29.15
C GLU A 269 -21.76 7.97 28.69
N ARG A 270 -20.50 7.83 28.24
CA ARG A 270 -19.73 8.93 27.66
C ARG A 270 -20.27 9.43 26.32
N GLU A 271 -20.73 8.53 25.45
CA GLU A 271 -21.34 8.91 24.16
C GLU A 271 -22.69 9.62 24.33
N LEU A 272 -23.38 9.36 25.44
CA LEU A 272 -24.65 9.98 25.81
C LEU A 272 -24.50 11.20 26.74
N ASP A 273 -23.27 11.64 27.02
CA ASP A 273 -22.95 12.73 27.95
C ASP A 273 -23.57 12.55 29.36
N LEU A 274 -23.67 11.30 29.83
CA LEU A 274 -24.20 10.99 31.17
C LEU A 274 -23.14 11.04 32.27
N ILE A 275 -21.86 11.08 31.90
CA ILE A 275 -20.67 11.16 32.77
C ILE A 275 -19.61 12.07 32.17
#